data_AF-M1WCF2-F1
#
_entry.id   AF-M1WCF2-F1
#
_cell.length_a   1.000
_cell.length_b   1.000
_cell.length_c   1.000
_cell.angle_alpha   90.00
_cell.angle_beta   90.00
_cell.angle_gamma   90.00
#
_symmetry.space_group_name_H-M   'P 1'
#
loop_
_entity.id
_entity.type
_entity.pdbx_description
1 polymer ?
#
loop_
_entity_poly.entity_id
_entity_poly.type
_entity_poly.pdbx_seq_one_letter_code
_entity_poly.pdbx_strand_id
1 'polypeptide(L)'
;MPAPVEIQQATLSKFIDAWKRWNADDFIGLWSDSFTFQVLPFSDGKPTRPRDMIAPMYRNFIETLTNYKAIFIAFSESGDKIERLEEVNDNAFRKEWDPKCHAYWGYGQPPKAKAVAGS
;
A
#
# COMPACT_ATOMS: atom_id res chain seq x y z
N MET A 1 -7.43 -25.37 2.29
CA MET A 1 -8.45 -25.23 1.22
C MET A 1 -8.61 -23.75 0.96
N PRO A 2 -8.75 -23.27 -0.28
CA PRO A 2 -9.05 -21.85 -0.49
C PRO A 2 -10.36 -21.51 0.22
N ALA A 3 -10.41 -20.34 0.86
CA ALA A 3 -11.64 -19.83 1.47
C ALA A 3 -12.82 -19.86 0.47
N PRO A 4 -14.06 -20.00 0.95
CA PRO A 4 -15.24 -19.82 0.12
C PRO A 4 -15.18 -18.50 -0.67
N VAL A 5 -15.58 -18.54 -1.94
CA VAL A 5 -15.51 -17.40 -2.86
C VAL A 5 -16.30 -16.20 -2.34
N GLU A 6 -17.37 -16.46 -1.58
CA GLU A 6 -18.21 -15.44 -0.96
C GLU A 6 -17.45 -14.62 0.08
N ILE A 7 -16.54 -15.24 0.84
CA ILE A 7 -15.70 -14.55 1.83
C ILE A 7 -14.68 -13.67 1.11
N GLN A 8 -14.00 -14.20 0.10
CA GLN A 8 -13.04 -13.43 -0.70
C GLN A 8 -13.71 -12.26 -1.41
N GLN A 9 -14.91 -12.47 -1.98
CA GLN A 9 -15.70 -11.43 -2.61
C GLN A 9 -16.13 -10.35 -1.61
N ALA A 10 -16.53 -10.73 -0.39
CA ALA A 10 -16.85 -9.76 0.66
C ALA A 10 -15.64 -8.93 1.06
N THR A 11 -14.45 -9.54 1.21
CA THR A 11 -13.18 -8.85 1.51
C THR A 11 -12.78 -7.91 0.38
N LEU A 12 -12.87 -8.36 -0.88
CA LEU A 12 -12.61 -7.55 -2.05
C LEU A 12 -13.57 -6.36 -2.16
N SER A 13 -14.86 -6.57 -1.84
CA SER A 13 -15.86 -5.49 -1.87
C SER A 13 -15.51 -4.40 -0.86
N LYS A 14 -15.13 -4.79 0.37
CA LYS A 14 -14.64 -3.86 1.38
C LYS A 14 -13.38 -3.11 0.92
N PHE A 15 -12.46 -3.80 0.25
CA PHE A 15 -11.25 -3.19 -0.32
C PHE A 15 -11.60 -2.13 -1.38
N ILE A 16 -12.47 -2.46 -2.32
CA ILE A 16 -12.91 -1.54 -3.38
C ILE A 16 -13.64 -0.33 -2.78
N ASP A 17 -14.47 -0.52 -1.75
CA ASP A 17 -15.18 0.57 -1.09
C ASP A 17 -14.23 1.48 -0.29
N ALA A 18 -13.25 0.90 0.42
CA ALA A 18 -12.16 1.66 1.05
C ALA A 18 -11.36 2.48 0.01
N TRP A 19 -11.10 1.88 -1.16
CA TRP A 19 -10.41 2.52 -2.27
C TRP A 19 -11.17 3.70 -2.85
N LYS A 20 -12.47 3.53 -3.12
CA LYS A 20 -13.34 4.59 -3.63
C LYS A 20 -13.40 5.78 -2.68
N ARG A 21 -13.39 5.52 -1.38
CA ARG A 21 -13.40 6.54 -0.32
C ARG A 21 -12.02 7.11 -0.02
N TRP A 22 -10.97 6.52 -0.60
CA TRP A 22 -9.59 6.93 -0.38
C TRP A 22 -9.22 6.93 1.12
N ASN A 23 -9.68 5.91 1.85
CA ASN A 23 -9.53 5.81 3.30
C ASN A 23 -8.43 4.80 3.68
N ALA A 24 -7.29 5.29 4.15
CA ALA A 24 -6.14 4.45 4.50
C ALA A 24 -6.40 3.52 5.70
N ASP A 25 -7.17 3.96 6.69
CA ASP A 25 -7.52 3.14 7.86
C ASP A 25 -8.31 1.90 7.45
N ASP A 26 -9.31 2.10 6.59
CA ASP A 26 -10.14 0.99 6.10
C ASP A 26 -9.31 0.00 5.29
N PHE A 27 -8.40 0.49 4.44
CA PHE A 27 -7.46 -0.35 3.70
C PHE A 27 -6.58 -1.20 4.62
N ILE A 28 -5.89 -0.52 5.55
CA ILE A 28 -4.94 -1.17 6.47
C ILE A 28 -5.68 -2.15 7.41
N GLY A 29 -6.93 -1.86 7.76
CA GLY A 29 -7.79 -2.73 8.56
C GLY A 29 -8.14 -4.06 7.87
N LEU A 30 -8.05 -4.13 6.53
CA LEU A 30 -8.28 -5.35 5.76
C LEU A 30 -7.02 -6.23 5.67
N TRP A 31 -5.85 -5.73 6.02
CA TRP A 31 -4.61 -6.50 5.97
C TRP A 31 -4.54 -7.52 7.11
N SER A 32 -4.00 -8.72 6.83
CA SER A 32 -3.65 -9.71 7.84
C SER A 32 -2.47 -9.23 8.70
N ASP A 33 -2.24 -9.86 9.85
CA ASP A 33 -1.07 -9.54 10.67
C ASP A 33 0.26 -9.91 9.97
N SER A 34 0.24 -10.93 9.11
CA SER A 34 1.34 -11.39 8.26
C SER A 34 1.52 -10.59 6.96
N PHE A 35 0.79 -9.48 6.80
CA PHE A 35 0.70 -8.79 5.52
C PHE A 35 2.05 -8.34 4.94
N THR A 36 2.20 -8.51 3.63
CA THR A 36 3.37 -8.07 2.85
C THR A 36 2.96 -7.18 1.67
N PHE A 37 3.79 -6.18 1.39
CA PHE A 37 3.60 -5.23 0.30
C PHE A 37 4.81 -5.20 -0.63
N GLN A 38 4.57 -5.24 -1.94
CA GLN A 38 5.62 -5.19 -2.94
C GLN A 38 5.25 -4.24 -4.08
N VAL A 39 6.19 -3.38 -4.47
CA VAL A 39 6.02 -2.56 -5.67
C VAL A 39 6.53 -3.35 -6.88
N LEU A 40 5.73 -3.35 -7.94
CA LEU A 40 6.03 -3.93 -9.23
C LEU A 40 6.39 -2.83 -10.25
N PRO A 41 7.14 -3.17 -11.33
CA PRO A 41 7.68 -4.50 -11.63
C PRO A 41 8.84 -4.89 -10.68
N PHE A 42 9.06 -6.19 -10.44
CA PHE A 42 10.16 -6.66 -9.59
C PHE A 42 11.55 -6.16 -10.03
N SER A 43 11.71 -5.87 -11.33
CA SER A 43 12.94 -5.30 -11.91
C SER A 43 13.33 -3.94 -11.33
N ASP A 44 12.41 -3.21 -10.69
CA ASP A 44 12.70 -1.95 -10.01
C ASP A 44 13.54 -2.15 -8.73
N GLY A 45 13.71 -3.39 -8.25
CA GLY A 45 14.56 -3.72 -7.10
C GLY A 45 14.05 -3.20 -5.76
N LYS A 46 12.81 -2.70 -5.69
CA LYS A 46 12.19 -2.27 -4.43
C LYS A 46 11.96 -3.49 -3.53
N PRO A 47 12.30 -3.45 -2.23
CA PRO A 47 12.14 -4.59 -1.35
C PRO A 47 10.66 -4.84 -1.00
N THR A 48 10.35 -6.09 -0.63
CA THR A 48 9.08 -6.43 0.02
C THR A 48 9.06 -5.81 1.41
N ARG A 49 7.96 -5.15 1.76
CA ARG A 49 7.80 -4.45 3.05
C ARG A 49 6.78 -5.19 3.93
N PRO A 50 7.09 -5.45 5.21
CA PRO A 50 6.13 -5.98 6.15
C PRO A 50 5.10 -4.93 6.58
N ARG A 51 3.98 -5.38 7.15
CA ARG A 51 2.84 -4.56 7.60
C ARG A 51 3.23 -3.37 8.48
N ASP A 52 4.04 -3.60 9.50
CA ASP A 52 4.45 -2.61 10.49
C ASP A 52 5.24 -1.44 9.86
N MET A 53 6.04 -1.75 8.84
CA MET A 53 6.77 -0.76 8.06
C MET A 53 5.85 -0.01 7.08
N ILE A 54 5.01 -0.72 6.32
CA ILE A 54 4.22 -0.09 5.24
C ILE A 54 2.96 0.61 5.73
N ALA A 55 2.30 0.16 6.80
CA ALA A 55 1.04 0.77 7.25
C ALA A 55 1.16 2.27 7.58
N PRO A 56 2.19 2.75 8.32
CA PRO A 56 2.38 4.19 8.52
C PRO A 56 2.68 4.94 7.21
N MET A 57 3.45 4.34 6.30
CA MET A 57 3.77 4.94 5.00
C MET A 57 2.53 5.04 4.11
N TYR A 58 1.69 4.00 4.09
CA TYR A 58 0.55 3.89 3.18
C TYR A 58 -0.51 4.97 3.46
N ARG A 59 -0.66 5.39 4.73
CA ARG A 59 -1.48 6.56 5.10
C ARG A 59 -1.05 7.83 4.40
N ASN A 60 0.26 8.03 4.27
CA ASN A 60 0.79 9.18 3.54
C ASN A 60 0.78 8.95 2.02
N PHE A 61 0.95 7.69 1.59
CA PHE A 61 0.91 7.36 0.17
C PHE A 61 -0.46 7.64 -0.40
N ILE A 62 -1.54 7.31 0.32
CA ILE A 62 -2.89 7.54 -0.19
C ILE A 62 -3.02 8.99 -0.65
N GLU A 63 -2.55 9.99 0.10
CA GLU A 63 -2.67 11.41 -0.28
C GLU A 63 -1.99 11.80 -1.61
N THR A 64 -0.98 11.05 -2.07
CA THR A 64 -0.12 11.49 -3.20
C THR A 64 0.14 10.43 -4.27
N LEU A 65 0.04 9.15 -3.94
CA LEU A 65 0.29 8.01 -4.82
C LEU A 65 -0.94 7.80 -5.70
N THR A 66 -0.80 8.14 -6.97
CA THR A 66 -1.87 8.07 -7.97
C THR A 66 -1.40 7.25 -9.18
N ASN A 67 -2.19 7.22 -10.25
CA ASN A 67 -1.82 6.59 -11.52
C ASN A 67 -1.49 5.08 -11.39
N TYR A 68 -2.32 4.37 -10.61
CA TYR A 68 -2.29 2.91 -10.50
C TYR A 68 -2.62 2.26 -11.85
N LYS A 69 -1.88 1.20 -12.20
CA LYS A 69 -2.13 0.38 -13.39
C LYS A 69 -2.74 -0.97 -13.02
N ALA A 70 -2.25 -1.59 -11.94
CA ALA A 70 -2.77 -2.86 -11.44
C ALA A 70 -2.46 -3.02 -9.95
N ILE A 71 -3.33 -3.74 -9.25
CA ILE A 71 -3.12 -4.20 -7.87
C ILE A 71 -3.44 -5.68 -7.85
N PHE A 72 -2.49 -6.51 -7.42
CA PHE A 72 -2.68 -7.93 -7.22
C PHE A 72 -2.85 -8.21 -5.73
N ILE A 73 -3.89 -8.96 -5.38
CA ILE A 73 -4.28 -9.24 -3.99
C ILE A 73 -4.22 -10.75 -3.78
N ALA A 74 -3.47 -11.17 -2.76
CA ALA A 74 -3.60 -12.52 -2.20
C ALA A 74 -4.35 -12.43 -0.86
N PHE A 75 -5.40 -13.22 -0.73
CA PHE A 75 -6.13 -13.32 0.53
C PHE A 75 -5.42 -14.26 1.51
N SER A 76 -5.68 -14.08 2.81
CA SER A 76 -5.34 -15.06 3.84
C SER A 76 -6.02 -16.41 3.54
N GLU A 77 -5.57 -17.48 4.21
CA GLU A 77 -6.19 -18.81 4.06
C GLU A 77 -7.71 -18.80 4.33
N SER A 78 -8.16 -18.02 5.31
CA SER A 78 -9.57 -17.80 5.66
C SER A 78 -10.33 -16.88 4.70
N GLY A 79 -9.64 -16.14 3.82
CA GLY A 79 -10.23 -15.27 2.81
C GLY A 79 -10.77 -13.93 3.32
N ASP A 80 -10.79 -13.72 4.65
CA ASP A 80 -11.37 -12.55 5.32
C ASP A 80 -10.38 -11.38 5.47
N LYS A 81 -9.11 -11.59 5.11
CA LYS A 81 -8.02 -10.60 5.12
C LYS A 81 -7.19 -10.65 3.85
N ILE A 82 -6.48 -9.58 3.59
CA ILE A 82 -5.45 -9.48 2.54
C ILE A 82 -4.10 -9.81 3.16
N GLU A 83 -3.41 -10.80 2.63
CA GLU A 83 -2.09 -11.24 3.10
C GLU A 83 -0.94 -10.69 2.24
N ARG A 84 -1.20 -10.42 0.95
CA ARG A 84 -0.20 -9.81 0.07
C ARG A 84 -0.86 -8.83 -0.88
N LEU A 85 -0.17 -7.71 -1.08
CA LEU A 85 -0.52 -6.71 -2.08
C LEU A 85 0.71 -6.40 -2.93
N GLU A 86 0.56 -6.58 -4.25
CA GLU A 86 1.59 -6.24 -5.23
C GLU A 86 1.05 -5.15 -6.17
N GLU A 87 1.76 -4.04 -6.26
CA GLU A 87 1.22 -2.80 -6.82
C GLU A 87 2.04 -2.32 -8.02
N VAL A 88 1.37 -2.10 -9.15
CA VAL A 88 1.95 -1.46 -10.33
C VAL A 88 1.40 -0.04 -10.44
N ASN A 89 2.27 0.95 -10.34
CA ASN A 89 1.98 2.33 -10.72
C ASN A 89 2.65 2.67 -12.05
N ASP A 90 2.26 3.79 -12.64
CA ASP A 90 2.97 4.35 -13.78
C ASP A 90 4.45 4.64 -13.45
N ASN A 91 5.36 4.08 -14.24
CA ASN A 91 6.80 4.21 -13.98
C ASN A 91 7.31 5.65 -14.15
N ALA A 92 6.73 6.45 -15.06
CA ALA A 92 7.13 7.85 -15.22
C ALA A 92 6.71 8.66 -13.98
N PHE A 93 5.49 8.43 -13.49
CA PHE A 93 5.03 8.98 -12.23
C PHE A 93 5.94 8.59 -11.06
N ARG A 94 6.26 7.29 -10.90
CA ARG A 94 7.12 6.81 -9.80
C ARG A 94 8.52 7.40 -9.82
N LYS A 95 9.12 7.63 -11.00
CA LYS A 95 10.44 8.27 -11.12
C LYS A 95 10.49 9.68 -10.51
N GLU A 96 9.40 10.44 -10.61
CA GLU A 96 9.31 11.78 -10.02
C GLU A 96 8.84 11.76 -8.56
N TRP A 97 7.95 10.82 -8.24
CA TRP A 97 7.31 10.72 -6.92
C TRP A 97 8.24 10.05 -5.88
N ASP A 98 8.91 8.95 -6.24
CA ASP A 98 9.77 8.17 -5.32
C ASP A 98 10.82 9.04 -4.61
N PRO A 99 11.60 9.91 -5.30
CA PRO A 99 12.58 10.76 -4.63
C PRO A 99 11.96 11.77 -3.65
N LYS A 100 10.78 12.34 -3.98
CA LYS A 100 10.08 13.29 -3.10
C LYS A 100 9.59 12.59 -1.84
N CYS A 101 9.03 11.40 -2.00
CA CYS A 101 8.55 10.57 -0.90
C CYS A 101 9.70 10.07 -0.03
N HIS A 102 10.82 9.67 -0.63
CA HIS A 102 12.03 9.32 0.10
C HIS A 102 12.61 10.51 0.87
N ALA A 103 12.63 11.71 0.30
CA ALA A 103 13.11 12.90 0.99
C ALA A 103 12.22 13.31 2.17
N TYR A 104 10.90 13.16 2.01
CA TYR A 104 9.94 13.61 3.01
C TYR A 104 9.70 12.57 4.11
N TRP A 105 9.42 11.32 3.76
CA TRP A 105 9.11 10.22 4.70
C TRP A 105 10.29 9.30 4.99
N GLY A 106 11.28 9.18 4.09
CA GLY A 106 12.33 8.16 4.23
C GLY A 106 11.81 6.74 4.00
N TYR A 107 12.73 5.77 3.95
CA TYR A 107 12.46 4.33 3.74
C TYR A 107 11.77 3.69 4.97
N GLY A 108 10.58 4.16 5.35
CA GLY A 108 9.86 3.68 6.54
C GLY A 108 10.27 4.35 7.84
N GLN A 109 10.74 5.59 7.77
CA GLN A 109 10.86 6.46 8.94
C GLN A 109 9.61 7.39 8.99
N PRO A 110 9.22 7.93 10.14
CA PRO A 110 8.28 9.05 10.15
C PRO A 110 8.90 10.23 9.40
N PRO A 111 8.08 11.09 8.76
CA PRO A 111 8.60 12.24 8.04
C PRO A 111 9.49 13.08 8.92
N LYS A 112 10.65 13.51 8.40
CA LYS A 112 11.41 14.55 9.09
C LYS A 112 10.52 15.77 9.15
N ALA A 113 10.28 16.30 10.36
CA ALA A 113 9.55 17.55 10.52
C ALA A 113 10.12 18.55 9.51
N LYS A 114 9.25 19.14 8.67
CA LYS A 114 9.66 20.23 7.78
C LYS A 114 10.43 21.22 8.64
N ALA A 115 11.70 21.47 8.30
CA ALA A 115 12.41 22.60 8.85
C ALA A 115 11.50 23.81 8.59
N VAL A 116 10.98 24.39 9.67
CA VAL A 116 10.28 25.67 9.59
C VAL A 116 11.30 26.58 8.92
N ALA A 117 10.99 27.00 7.69
CA ALA A 117 11.85 27.90 6.95
C ALA A 117 11.96 29.15 7.81
N GLY A 118 13.11 29.31 8.46
CA GLY A 118 13.46 30.50 9.19
C GLY A 118 13.61 31.63 8.18
N SER A 119 12.65 32.54 8.19
CA SER A 119 12.81 33.95 7.81
C SER A 119 11.84 34.75 8.67
#